data_AF-A0A9X7UWA9-F1
#
_entry.id   AF-A0A9X7UWA9-F1
#
_cell.length_a   1.000
_cell.length_b   1.000
_cell.length_c   1.000
_cell.angle_alpha   90.00
_cell.angle_beta   90.00
_cell.angle_gamma   90.00
#
_symmetry.space_group_name_H-M   'P 1'
#
loop_
_entity.id
_entity.type
_entity.pdbx_description
1 polymer ?
#
loop_
_entity_poly.entity_id
_entity_poly.type
_entity_poly.pdbx_seq_one_letter_code
_entity_poly.pdbx_strand_id
1 'polypeptide(L)'
;MRLFLTFLVLFTHLASAECYVIGDLKGYATRAHEGYQISEDGISSGKFILELNGKSSSITPNNMKCDQVGSTTLLCQDVRADGETTIETWAVYPSAGKVLFTKSITGYGSFNGGNLFVGEIKGTCD
;
A
#
# COMPACT_ATOMS: atom_id res chain seq x y z
N MET A 1 47.86 8.87 33.05
CA MET A 1 47.74 8.72 31.58
C MET A 1 46.33 8.26 31.27
N ARG A 2 45.42 9.21 31.02
CA ARG A 2 44.03 8.95 30.62
C ARG A 2 43.98 9.03 29.11
N LEU A 3 43.60 7.96 28.40
CA LEU A 3 43.15 8.11 27.03
C LEU A 3 42.02 7.12 26.73
N PHE A 4 40.86 7.73 26.52
CA PHE A 4 39.55 7.26 26.11
C PHE A 4 39.51 5.97 25.26
N LEU A 5 38.78 4.97 25.75
CA LEU A 5 38.17 3.94 24.91
C LEU A 5 36.96 4.55 24.20
N THR A 6 37.06 4.76 22.89
CA THR A 6 35.94 5.16 22.03
C THR A 6 35.07 3.94 21.75
N PHE A 7 33.91 3.85 22.38
CA PHE A 7 32.92 2.79 22.13
C PHE A 7 32.10 3.16 20.88
N LEU A 8 32.48 2.61 19.72
CA LEU A 8 31.77 2.81 18.46
C LEU A 8 30.52 1.91 18.46
N VAL A 9 29.39 2.45 18.93
CA VAL A 9 28.08 1.78 18.79
C VAL A 9 27.68 1.87 17.32
N LEU A 10 28.00 0.83 16.56
CA LEU A 10 27.37 0.57 15.27
C LEU A 10 25.90 0.27 15.52
N PHE A 11 25.05 1.30 15.44
CA PHE A 11 23.62 1.10 15.18
C PHE A 11 23.52 0.51 13.77
N THR A 12 23.52 -0.82 13.69
CA THR A 12 22.99 -1.51 12.52
C THR A 12 21.53 -1.12 12.42
N HIS A 13 21.22 -0.17 11.53
CA HIS A 13 19.87 -0.03 11.01
C HIS A 13 19.57 -1.32 10.25
N LEU A 14 19.05 -2.32 10.97
CA LEU A 14 18.35 -3.43 10.37
C LEU A 14 17.26 -2.78 9.53
N ALA A 15 17.40 -2.84 8.21
CA ALA A 15 16.28 -2.64 7.31
C ALA A 15 15.27 -3.76 7.65
N SER A 16 14.47 -3.52 8.68
CA SER A 16 13.41 -4.44 9.07
C SER A 16 12.38 -4.36 7.96
N ALA A 17 12.03 -5.50 7.39
CA ALA A 17 10.78 -5.58 6.66
C ALA A 17 9.68 -5.17 7.65
N GLU A 18 8.94 -4.10 7.32
CA GLU A 18 7.78 -3.69 8.10
C GLU A 18 6.55 -4.37 7.51
N CYS A 19 5.65 -4.85 8.36
CA CYS A 19 4.46 -5.54 7.89
C CYS A 19 3.23 -5.09 8.65
N TYR A 20 2.18 -4.74 7.89
CA TYR A 20 0.94 -4.20 8.44
C TYR A 20 -0.27 -4.99 7.95
N VAL A 21 -1.16 -5.29 8.89
CA VAL A 21 -2.46 -5.89 8.61
C VAL A 21 -3.50 -4.77 8.50
N ILE A 22 -4.12 -4.63 7.34
CA ILE A 22 -5.06 -3.56 7.00
C ILE A 22 -6.47 -4.15 6.83
N GLY A 23 -7.47 -3.41 7.30
CA GLY A 23 -8.87 -3.73 7.08
C GLY A 23 -9.75 -2.48 7.09
N ASP A 24 -11.05 -2.67 6.92
CA ASP A 24 -12.06 -1.61 6.94
C ASP A 24 -11.78 -0.44 5.98
N LEU A 25 -11.43 -0.75 4.73
CA LEU A 25 -11.24 0.28 3.70
C LEU A 25 -12.58 0.91 3.35
N LYS A 26 -12.68 2.24 3.46
CA LYS A 26 -13.89 3.00 3.13
C LYS A 26 -13.53 4.31 2.45
N GLY A 27 -14.37 4.77 1.54
CA GLY A 27 -14.21 6.08 0.92
C GLY A 27 -15.06 6.19 -0.33
N TYR A 28 -14.43 6.52 -1.45
CA TYR A 28 -15.14 6.79 -2.69
C TYR A 28 -14.54 6.05 -3.87
N ALA A 29 -15.41 5.72 -4.82
CA ALA A 29 -15.04 5.11 -6.08
C ALA A 29 -15.68 5.86 -7.25
N THR A 30 -15.16 5.59 -8.44
CA THR A 30 -15.76 6.02 -9.70
C THR A 30 -15.55 4.93 -10.74
N ARG A 31 -16.55 4.68 -11.59
CA ARG A 31 -16.49 3.67 -12.65
C ARG A 31 -17.10 4.21 -13.95
N ALA A 32 -16.59 3.74 -15.08
CA ALA A 32 -17.04 4.18 -16.40
C ALA A 32 -18.51 3.85 -16.68
N HIS A 33 -19.00 2.67 -16.24
CA HIS A 33 -20.41 2.30 -16.42
C HIS A 33 -21.39 3.15 -15.60
N GLU A 34 -20.90 3.82 -14.56
CA GLU A 34 -21.65 4.79 -13.75
C GLU A 34 -21.46 6.22 -14.26
N GLY A 35 -20.89 6.39 -15.48
CA GLY A 35 -20.62 7.70 -16.06
C GLY A 35 -19.52 8.47 -15.31
N TYR A 36 -18.61 7.76 -14.64
CA TYR A 36 -17.58 8.32 -13.76
C TYR A 36 -18.10 9.15 -12.59
N GLN A 37 -19.36 8.97 -12.20
CA GLN A 37 -19.86 9.57 -10.97
C GLN A 37 -19.07 9.07 -9.76
N ILE A 38 -18.86 9.95 -8.78
CA ILE A 38 -18.17 9.62 -7.54
C ILE A 38 -19.23 9.22 -6.52
N SER A 39 -19.09 8.03 -5.95
CA SER A 39 -20.03 7.44 -5.00
C SER A 39 -19.28 6.80 -3.83
N GLU A 40 -19.96 6.63 -2.70
CA GLU A 40 -19.40 5.93 -1.54
C GLU A 40 -19.18 4.45 -1.87
N ASP A 41 -18.03 3.91 -1.46
CA ASP A 41 -17.63 2.53 -1.68
C ASP A 41 -16.66 2.08 -0.57
N GLY A 42 -16.38 0.78 -0.48
CA GLY A 42 -15.43 0.25 0.48
C GLY A 42 -15.30 -1.27 0.45
N ILE A 43 -14.29 -1.76 1.17
CA ILE A 43 -14.00 -3.18 1.35
C ILE A 43 -13.99 -3.46 2.86
N SER A 44 -15.14 -3.89 3.38
CA SER A 44 -15.36 -4.10 4.82
C SER A 44 -14.89 -5.47 5.34
N SER A 45 -14.94 -6.52 4.53
CA SER A 45 -14.55 -7.88 4.94
C SER A 45 -13.14 -8.29 4.49
N GLY A 46 -12.43 -7.40 3.80
CA GLY A 46 -11.09 -7.66 3.28
C GLY A 46 -10.01 -7.48 4.36
N LYS A 47 -9.11 -8.47 4.46
CA LYS A 47 -7.84 -8.37 5.18
C LYS A 47 -6.73 -8.25 4.14
N PHE A 48 -5.98 -7.16 4.20
CA PHE A 48 -4.81 -6.94 3.35
C PHE A 48 -3.56 -6.97 4.20
N ILE A 49 -2.53 -7.68 3.76
CA ILE A 49 -1.23 -7.70 4.46
C ILE A 49 -0.26 -6.96 3.57
N LEU A 50 0.27 -5.83 4.04
CA LEU A 50 1.25 -5.01 3.33
C LEU A 50 2.64 -5.32 3.90
N GLU A 51 3.53 -5.83 3.07
CA GLU A 51 4.93 -6.07 3.40
C GLU A 51 5.80 -5.00 2.73
N LEU A 52 6.45 -4.15 3.52
CA LEU A 52 7.37 -3.11 3.08
C LEU A 52 8.79 -3.65 3.15
N ASN A 53 9.33 -4.03 1.99
CA ASN A 53 10.63 -4.66 1.83
C ASN A 53 11.34 -4.20 0.55
N GLY A 54 11.39 -2.89 0.31
CA GLY A 54 12.02 -2.31 -0.87
C GLY A 54 11.40 -2.83 -2.17
N LYS A 55 12.23 -3.40 -3.05
CA LYS A 55 11.80 -4.00 -4.33
C LYS A 55 11.17 -5.39 -4.20
N SER A 56 11.20 -5.96 -3.01
CA SER A 56 10.56 -7.25 -2.68
C SER A 56 9.28 -7.04 -1.87
N SER A 57 8.71 -5.84 -1.91
CA SER A 57 7.47 -5.51 -1.22
C SER A 57 6.29 -6.26 -1.83
N SER A 58 5.29 -6.54 -1.01
CA SER A 58 4.14 -7.34 -1.44
C SER A 58 2.85 -6.88 -0.75
N ILE A 59 1.71 -7.24 -1.33
CA ILE A 59 0.41 -7.08 -0.71
C ILE A 59 -0.36 -8.39 -0.83
N THR A 60 -0.71 -9.07 0.26
CA THR A 60 -1.58 -10.26 0.19
C THR A 60 -3.04 -9.86 0.39
N PRO A 61 -4.01 -10.39 -0.39
CA PRO A 61 -3.92 -11.44 -1.42
C PRO A 61 -3.69 -10.93 -2.85
N ASN A 62 -3.10 -9.74 -3.01
CA ASN A 62 -2.88 -9.13 -4.32
C ASN A 62 -1.63 -9.73 -5.00
N ASN A 63 -1.73 -10.06 -6.29
CA ASN A 63 -0.60 -10.62 -7.05
C ASN A 63 0.08 -9.60 -7.96
N MET A 64 -0.21 -8.30 -7.78
CA MET A 64 0.48 -7.23 -8.51
C MET A 64 1.95 -7.10 -8.09
N LYS A 65 2.78 -6.62 -9.01
CA LYS A 65 4.15 -6.25 -8.68
C LYS A 65 4.13 -4.98 -7.82
N CYS A 66 4.70 -5.04 -6.64
CA CYS A 66 4.77 -3.91 -5.70
C CYS A 66 6.21 -3.51 -5.41
N ASP A 67 6.47 -2.22 -5.40
CA ASP A 67 7.72 -1.62 -4.94
C ASP A 67 7.43 -0.65 -3.80
N GLN A 68 8.27 -0.64 -2.77
CA GLN A 68 8.25 0.42 -1.76
C GLN A 68 8.85 1.69 -2.34
N VAL A 69 8.13 2.80 -2.15
CA VAL A 69 8.53 4.16 -2.54
C VAL A 69 8.55 5.01 -1.26
N GLY A 70 9.72 5.57 -0.93
CA GLY A 70 9.90 6.22 0.37
C GLY A 70 9.89 5.22 1.52
N SER A 71 9.60 5.69 2.74
CA SER A 71 9.67 4.84 3.94
C SER A 71 8.41 4.01 4.17
N THR A 72 7.22 4.53 3.88
CA THR A 72 5.96 3.87 4.29
C THR A 72 4.91 3.82 3.18
N THR A 73 5.31 3.78 1.91
CA THR A 73 4.37 3.71 0.79
C THR A 73 4.72 2.58 -0.17
N LEU A 74 3.71 1.85 -0.62
CA LEU A 74 3.83 0.87 -1.70
C LEU A 74 3.19 1.41 -2.98
N LEU A 75 3.85 1.20 -4.11
CA LEU A 75 3.33 1.38 -5.46
C LEU A 75 3.21 0.01 -6.10
N CYS A 76 2.00 -0.40 -6.42
CA CYS A 76 1.71 -1.68 -7.06
C CYS A 76 1.14 -1.47 -8.46
N GLN A 77 1.53 -2.32 -9.40
CA GLN A 77 1.09 -2.23 -10.78
C GLN A 77 0.82 -3.60 -11.41
N ASP A 78 -0.28 -3.70 -12.15
CA ASP A 78 -0.54 -4.70 -13.18
C ASP A 78 -0.58 -3.96 -14.52
N VAL A 79 0.35 -4.26 -15.42
CA VAL A 79 0.43 -3.64 -16.75
C VAL A 79 0.47 -4.78 -17.77
N ARG A 80 -0.55 -4.82 -18.62
CA ARG A 80 -0.72 -5.88 -19.62
C ARG A 80 -0.45 -5.35 -21.02
N ALA A 81 -0.13 -6.27 -21.93
CA ALA A 81 0.35 -5.93 -23.27
C ALA A 81 -0.70 -5.25 -24.17
N ASP A 82 -1.98 -5.40 -23.84
CA ASP A 82 -3.14 -4.81 -24.55
C ASP A 82 -3.48 -3.39 -24.09
N GLY A 83 -2.70 -2.82 -23.15
CA GLY A 83 -2.92 -1.49 -22.60
C GLY A 83 -3.84 -1.48 -21.38
N GLU A 84 -4.30 -2.64 -20.91
CA GLU A 84 -4.90 -2.76 -19.58
C GLU A 84 -3.88 -2.41 -18.50
N THR A 85 -4.25 -1.53 -17.58
CA THR A 85 -3.37 -1.12 -16.49
C THR A 85 -4.15 -0.86 -15.23
N THR A 86 -3.68 -1.45 -14.13
CA THR A 86 -4.09 -1.14 -12.77
C THR A 86 -2.88 -0.60 -12.02
N ILE A 87 -3.03 0.56 -11.39
CA ILE A 87 -2.02 1.12 -10.48
C ILE A 87 -2.68 1.31 -9.12
N GLU A 88 -2.04 0.83 -8.07
CA GLU A 88 -2.44 1.05 -6.69
C GLU A 88 -1.32 1.74 -5.90
N THR A 89 -1.70 2.65 -5.01
CA THR A 89 -0.79 3.15 -3.99
C THR A 89 -1.36 2.87 -2.61
N TRP A 90 -0.48 2.51 -1.69
CA TRP A 90 -0.81 2.21 -0.31
C TRP A 90 0.14 2.99 0.60
N ALA A 91 -0.30 4.13 1.09
CA ALA A 91 0.47 4.96 2.02
C ALA A 91 0.09 4.62 3.46
N VAL A 92 1.05 4.12 4.23
CA VAL A 92 0.87 3.73 5.63
C VAL A 92 1.24 4.90 6.53
N TYR A 93 0.36 5.20 7.49
CA TYR A 93 0.53 6.21 8.53
C TYR A 93 0.49 5.53 9.91
N PRO A 94 1.59 4.91 10.36
CA PRO A 94 1.59 4.09 11.59
C PRO A 94 1.15 4.85 12.84
N SER A 95 1.60 6.09 13.01
CA SER A 95 1.24 6.94 14.16
C SER A 95 -0.25 7.28 14.23
N ALA A 96 -0.94 7.30 13.09
CA ALA A 96 -2.38 7.55 13.01
C ALA A 96 -3.20 6.25 13.02
N GLY A 97 -2.56 5.08 12.89
CA GLY A 97 -3.25 3.81 12.71
C GLY A 97 -4.01 3.71 11.39
N LYS A 98 -3.63 4.49 10.36
CA LYS A 98 -4.36 4.58 9.08
C LYS A 98 -3.53 4.13 7.90
N VAL A 99 -4.23 3.74 6.83
CA VAL A 99 -3.68 3.59 5.48
C VAL A 99 -4.53 4.37 4.49
N LEU A 100 -3.89 5.09 3.58
CA LEU A 100 -4.52 5.66 2.41
C LEU A 100 -4.28 4.76 1.21
N PHE A 101 -5.36 4.26 0.63
CA PHE A 101 -5.37 3.46 -0.58
C PHE A 101 -5.90 4.27 -1.75
N THR A 102 -5.16 4.29 -2.85
CA THR A 102 -5.71 4.78 -4.13
C THR A 102 -5.52 3.76 -5.22
N LYS A 103 -6.43 3.76 -6.19
CA LYS A 103 -6.41 2.88 -7.35
C LYS A 103 -6.80 3.63 -8.60
N SER A 104 -6.13 3.34 -9.71
CA SER A 104 -6.51 3.74 -11.05
C SER A 104 -6.59 2.50 -11.94
N ILE A 105 -7.67 2.40 -12.72
CA ILE A 105 -7.97 1.27 -13.61
C ILE A 105 -8.24 1.85 -15.00
N THR A 106 -7.49 1.39 -16.00
CA THR A 106 -7.66 1.77 -17.40
C THR A 106 -7.55 0.56 -18.33
N GLY A 107 -8.20 0.60 -19.49
CA GLY A 107 -8.24 -0.49 -20.47
C GLY A 107 -9.29 -1.58 -20.23
N TYR A 108 -9.95 -1.61 -19.07
CA TYR A 108 -10.96 -2.61 -18.68
C TYR A 108 -12.42 -2.22 -19.04
N GLY A 109 -12.59 -1.30 -19.99
CA GLY A 109 -13.90 -0.84 -20.47
C GLY A 109 -14.79 -0.30 -19.34
N SER A 110 -15.91 -0.97 -19.08
CA SER A 110 -16.90 -0.58 -18.06
C SER A 110 -16.36 -0.45 -16.63
N PHE A 111 -15.24 -1.11 -16.33
CA PHE A 111 -14.57 -1.09 -15.03
C PHE A 111 -13.49 0.00 -14.89
N ASN A 112 -13.19 0.74 -15.95
CA ASN A 112 -12.28 1.87 -15.88
C ASN A 112 -12.73 2.87 -14.80
N GLY A 113 -11.78 3.48 -14.10
CA GLY A 113 -12.07 4.41 -13.01
C GLY A 113 -11.04 4.31 -11.90
N GLY A 114 -11.47 4.50 -10.65
CA GLY A 114 -10.54 4.51 -9.53
C GLY A 114 -11.17 4.44 -8.15
N ASN A 115 -10.32 4.39 -7.13
CA ASN A 115 -10.70 4.33 -5.72
C ASN A 115 -9.85 5.31 -4.91
N LEU A 116 -10.44 5.88 -3.86
CA LEU A 116 -9.79 6.63 -2.79
C LEU A 116 -10.38 6.14 -1.46
N PHE A 117 -9.67 5.26 -0.77
CA PHE A 117 -10.11 4.69 0.49
C PHE A 117 -9.15 4.99 1.63
N VAL A 118 -9.71 5.13 2.83
CA VAL A 118 -8.97 5.11 4.09
C VAL A 118 -9.28 3.81 4.79
N GLY A 119 -8.23 3.10 5.22
CA GLY A 119 -8.32 1.87 6.01
C GLY A 119 -7.68 2.04 7.38
N GLU A 120 -7.88 1.03 8.22
CA GLU A 120 -7.34 0.94 9.56
C GLU A 120 -6.19 -0.07 9.61
N ILE A 121 -5.13 0.27 10.32
CA ILE A 121 -4.09 -0.70 10.72
C ILE A 121 -4.66 -1.53 11.87
N LYS A 122 -4.91 -2.81 11.61
CA LYS A 122 -5.44 -3.78 12.58
C LYS A 122 -4.34 -4.46 13.40
N GLY A 123 -3.10 -4.41 12.94
CA GLY A 123 -1.94 -4.96 13.63
C GLY A 123 -0.70 -4.99 12.75
N THR A 124 0.37 -5.57 13.28
CA THR A 124 1.59 -5.94 12.55
C THR A 124 1.61 -7.44 12.26
N CYS A 125 2.52 -7.87 11.39
CA CYS A 125 2.72 -9.29 11.11
C CYS A 125 3.81 -9.81 12.03
N ASP A 126 3.39 -10.36 13.16
CA ASP A 126 4.25 -11.04 14.13
C ASP A 126 4.16 -12.56 13.94
#